data_AF-A0A6B2M941-F1
#
_entry.id   AF-A0A6B2M941-F1
#
_cell.length_a   1.000
_cell.length_b   1.000
_cell.length_c   1.000
_cell.angle_alpha   90.00
_cell.angle_beta   90.00
_cell.angle_gamma   90.00
#
_symmetry.space_group_name_H-M   'P 1'
#
loop_
_entity.id
_entity.type
_entity.pdbx_description
1 polymer ?
#
loop_
_entity_poly.entity_id
_entity_poly.type
_entity_poly.pdbx_seq_one_letter_code
_entity_poly.pdbx_strand_id
1 'polypeptide(L)'
;MQKHALTATAVALAAALFATGCTMAPHYKRPDAPVAQAYPASGVYATQPGAAGARSANGRAATAIGWREFFVDPRLQRLIEIALKNNRDLRVSVLNIEAARAQYQITRAGLFPTLDGTGTGNRQRLPNSL
;
A
#
# COMPACT_ATOMS: atom_id res chain seq x y z
N MET A 1 26.94 38.02 -20.46
CA MET A 1 25.51 38.18 -20.10
C MET A 1 24.71 36.87 -20.24
N GLN A 2 24.85 36.07 -21.29
CA GLN A 2 24.10 34.79 -21.48
C GLN A 2 24.27 33.75 -20.36
N LYS A 3 25.48 33.60 -19.79
CA LYS A 3 25.74 32.59 -18.74
C LYS A 3 24.95 32.86 -17.45
N HIS A 4 24.84 34.13 -17.05
CA HIS A 4 24.07 34.54 -15.87
C HIS A 4 22.55 34.43 -16.09
N ALA A 5 22.09 34.66 -17.33
CA ALA A 5 20.69 34.47 -17.70
C ALA A 5 20.27 32.99 -17.67
N LEU A 6 21.14 32.07 -18.11
CA LEU A 6 20.92 30.62 -18.05
C LEU A 6 20.93 30.09 -16.60
N THR A 7 21.84 30.57 -15.75
CA THR A 7 21.85 30.20 -14.33
C THR A 7 20.63 30.73 -13.58
N ALA A 8 20.16 31.94 -13.92
CA ALA A 8 18.97 32.53 -13.30
C ALA A 8 17.68 31.79 -13.69
N THR A 9 17.55 31.35 -14.94
CA THR A 9 16.41 30.53 -15.38
C THR A 9 16.41 29.14 -14.75
N ALA A 10 17.58 28.50 -14.62
CA ALA A 10 17.69 27.20 -13.93
C ALA A 10 17.29 27.28 -12.44
N VAL A 11 17.70 28.34 -11.74
CA VAL A 11 17.33 28.56 -10.33
C VAL A 11 15.84 28.86 -10.16
N ALA A 12 15.25 29.67 -11.06
CA ALA A 12 13.82 29.96 -11.03
C ALA A 12 12.97 28.72 -11.31
N LEU A 13 13.40 27.86 -12.25
CA LEU A 13 12.73 26.59 -12.54
C LEU A 13 12.80 25.64 -11.34
N ALA A 14 13.97 25.53 -10.69
CA ALA A 14 14.15 24.74 -9.48
C ALA A 14 13.26 25.24 -8.33
N ALA A 15 13.19 26.55 -8.11
CA ALA A 15 12.34 27.15 -7.07
C ALA A 15 10.83 26.89 -7.32
N ALA A 16 10.39 26.94 -8.58
CA ALA A 16 9.00 26.63 -8.94
C ALA A 16 8.64 25.15 -8.71
N LEU A 17 9.59 24.23 -8.91
CA LEU A 17 9.44 22.79 -8.62
C LEU A 17 9.29 22.48 -7.12
N PHE A 18 9.89 23.28 -6.23
CA PHE A 18 9.76 23.07 -4.78
C PHE A 18 8.50 23.69 -4.16
N ALA A 19 7.80 24.57 -4.88
CA ALA A 19 6.63 25.30 -4.35
C ALA A 19 5.30 24.52 -4.40
N THR A 20 5.24 23.37 -5.08
CA THR A 20 3.97 22.64 -5.34
C THR A 20 3.65 21.52 -4.33
N GLY A 21 4.38 21.42 -3.22
CA GLY A 21 4.30 20.30 -2.27
C GLY A 21 3.24 20.39 -1.16
N CYS A 22 2.36 21.39 -1.16
CA CYS A 22 1.37 21.52 -0.09
C CYS A 22 0.30 20.42 -0.17
N THR A 23 0.21 19.58 0.85
CA THR A 23 -0.87 18.59 0.99
C THR A 23 -2.00 19.15 1.84
N MET A 24 -3.23 19.05 1.33
CA MET A 24 -4.47 19.35 2.06
C MET A 24 -5.07 18.09 2.71
N ALA A 25 -4.31 16.98 2.76
CA ALA A 25 -4.81 15.75 3.36
C ALA A 25 -4.95 15.93 4.88
N PRO A 26 -6.13 15.60 5.47
CA PRO A 26 -6.31 15.66 6.91
C PRO A 26 -5.43 14.63 7.62
N HIS A 27 -5.08 14.91 8.88
CA HIS A 27 -4.37 13.96 9.71
C HIS A 27 -5.22 12.71 9.96
N TYR A 28 -4.65 11.54 9.66
CA TYR A 28 -5.30 10.27 9.96
C TYR A 28 -5.44 10.08 11.48
N LYS A 29 -6.67 9.97 11.97
CA LYS A 29 -7.00 9.53 13.33
C LYS A 29 -7.70 8.19 13.26
N ARG A 30 -7.11 7.16 13.88
CA ARG A 30 -7.71 5.84 13.99
C ARG A 30 -8.93 5.93 14.93
N PRO A 31 -10.13 5.50 14.51
CA PRO A 31 -11.27 5.42 15.39
C PRO A 31 -11.03 4.42 16.53
N ASP A 32 -11.63 4.68 17.69
CA ASP A 32 -11.64 3.72 18.79
C ASP A 32 -12.39 2.44 18.38
N ALA A 33 -11.91 1.29 18.84
CA ALA A 33 -12.50 0.01 18.47
C ALA A 33 -13.90 -0.14 19.11
N PRO A 34 -14.97 -0.39 18.34
CA PRO A 34 -16.34 -0.48 18.84
C PRO A 34 -16.62 -1.87 19.44
N VAL A 35 -15.73 -2.32 20.33
CA VAL A 35 -15.80 -3.62 20.98
C VAL A 35 -15.59 -3.45 22.48
N ALA A 36 -16.02 -4.43 23.26
CA ALA A 36 -15.67 -4.47 24.67
C ALA A 36 -14.14 -4.53 24.84
N GLN A 37 -13.61 -3.81 25.83
CA GLN A 37 -12.18 -3.77 26.12
C GLN A 37 -11.63 -5.14 26.58
N ALA A 38 -12.51 -6.05 26.97
CA ALA A 38 -12.19 -7.39 27.42
C ALA A 38 -13.22 -8.39 26.92
N TYR A 39 -12.79 -9.65 26.74
CA TYR A 39 -13.70 -10.77 26.59
C TYR A 39 -14.53 -10.99 27.88
N PRO A 40 -15.73 -11.59 27.79
CA PRO A 40 -16.52 -11.95 28.96
C PRO A 40 -15.73 -12.85 29.91
N ALA A 41 -15.87 -12.64 31.22
CA ALA A 41 -15.17 -13.41 32.26
C ALA A 41 -16.10 -14.27 33.12
N SER A 42 -17.38 -14.36 32.77
CA SER A 42 -18.40 -15.09 33.54
C SER A 42 -18.87 -16.37 32.83
N GLY A 43 -19.47 -17.29 33.59
CA GLY A 43 -20.03 -18.54 33.07
C GLY A 43 -18.96 -19.45 32.47
N VAL A 44 -19.18 -19.90 31.23
CA VAL A 44 -18.25 -20.78 30.49
C VAL A 44 -16.88 -20.15 30.22
N TYR A 45 -16.73 -18.84 30.42
CA TYR A 45 -15.48 -18.09 30.20
C TYR A 45 -14.69 -17.83 31.48
N ALA A 46 -15.15 -18.34 32.64
CA ALA A 46 -14.53 -18.09 33.94
C ALA A 46 -13.08 -18.59 34.06
N THR A 47 -12.68 -19.55 33.22
CA THR A 47 -11.31 -20.12 33.17
C THR A 47 -10.42 -19.47 32.13
N GLN A 48 -10.93 -18.51 31.35
CA GLN A 48 -10.15 -17.85 30.31
C GLN A 48 -9.17 -16.84 30.93
N PRO A 49 -7.89 -16.81 30.51
CA PRO A 49 -6.95 -15.80 31.00
C PRO A 49 -7.45 -14.40 30.62
N GLY A 50 -7.51 -13.51 31.61
CA GLY A 50 -8.12 -12.18 31.50
C GLY A 50 -7.40 -11.21 30.54
N ALA A 51 -8.15 -10.24 30.02
CA ALA A 51 -7.72 -9.33 28.94
C ALA A 51 -6.47 -8.47 29.23
N ALA A 52 -6.06 -8.31 30.49
CA ALA A 52 -4.85 -7.58 30.86
C ALA A 52 -3.60 -8.45 30.65
N GLY A 53 -3.21 -8.63 29.39
CA GLY A 53 -1.99 -9.35 29.04
C GLY A 53 -2.11 -10.87 29.11
N ALA A 54 -3.26 -11.45 28.70
CA ALA A 54 -3.43 -12.88 28.37
C ALA A 54 -2.63 -13.27 27.13
N ARG A 55 -1.32 -13.15 27.28
CA ARG A 55 -0.35 -14.17 26.96
C ARG A 55 -1.01 -15.57 26.89
N SER A 56 -0.81 -16.29 25.78
CA SER A 56 -1.02 -17.73 25.63
C SER A 56 -0.55 -18.50 26.87
N ALA A 57 -0.87 -19.78 27.00
CA ALA A 57 -0.41 -20.68 28.08
C ALA A 57 1.07 -20.48 28.51
N ASN A 58 1.92 -19.93 27.63
CA ASN A 58 3.34 -19.64 27.85
C ASN A 58 3.77 -18.16 27.74
N GLY A 59 2.94 -17.15 28.02
CA GLY A 59 3.48 -15.79 28.05
C GLY A 59 3.50 -15.03 26.71
N ARG A 60 3.01 -15.62 25.61
CA ARG A 60 3.18 -15.09 24.23
C ARG A 60 1.85 -14.77 23.55
N ALA A 61 1.79 -13.72 22.74
CA ALA A 61 0.63 -13.46 21.88
C ALA A 61 0.47 -14.59 20.85
N ALA A 62 -0.75 -14.99 20.53
CA ALA A 62 -1.01 -16.05 19.54
C ALA A 62 -0.40 -15.72 18.16
N THR A 63 -0.38 -14.45 17.76
CA THR A 63 0.24 -13.97 16.53
C THR A 63 1.76 -14.15 16.48
N ALA A 64 2.41 -14.27 17.64
CA ALA A 64 3.84 -14.53 17.75
C ALA A 64 4.18 -16.03 17.77
N ILE A 65 3.19 -16.91 17.78
CA ILE A 65 3.35 -18.36 17.72
C ILE A 65 3.22 -18.78 16.25
N GLY A 66 4.28 -19.36 15.70
CA GLY A 66 4.25 -19.85 14.33
C GLY A 66 3.30 -21.05 14.20
N TRP A 67 2.61 -21.18 13.07
CA TRP A 67 1.67 -22.30 12.86
C TRP A 67 2.33 -23.68 13.02
N ARG A 68 3.63 -23.82 12.71
CA ARG A 68 4.39 -25.06 12.93
C ARG A 68 4.56 -25.40 14.41
N GLU A 69 4.70 -24.39 15.27
CA GLU A 69 4.79 -24.57 16.73
C GLU A 69 3.40 -24.91 17.30
N PHE A 70 2.34 -24.37 16.69
CA PHE A 70 0.96 -24.59 17.13
C PHE A 70 0.41 -25.97 16.74
N PHE A 71 0.68 -26.44 15.52
CA PHE A 71 0.19 -27.74 15.03
C PHE A 71 1.21 -28.83 15.31
N VAL A 72 0.91 -29.74 16.24
CA VAL A 72 1.85 -30.82 16.64
C VAL A 72 1.96 -31.94 15.60
N ASP A 73 0.88 -32.22 14.83
CA ASP A 73 0.86 -33.32 13.87
C ASP A 73 1.71 -33.02 12.61
N PRO A 74 2.79 -33.80 12.34
CA PRO A 74 3.64 -33.61 11.17
C PRO A 74 2.91 -33.83 9.84
N ARG A 75 1.86 -34.66 9.80
CA ARG A 75 1.05 -34.88 8.58
C ARG A 75 0.27 -33.62 8.23
N LEU A 76 -0.38 -33.02 9.24
CA LEU A 76 -1.09 -31.75 9.07
C LEU A 76 -0.13 -30.62 8.67
N GLN A 77 1.04 -30.54 9.32
CA GLN A 77 2.04 -29.55 8.92
C GLN A 77 2.42 -29.70 7.45
N ARG A 78 2.61 -30.93 6.96
CA ARG A 78 2.92 -31.18 5.55
C ARG A 78 1.81 -30.74 4.61
N LEU A 79 0.55 -30.97 4.97
CA LEU A 79 -0.59 -30.49 4.18
C LEU A 79 -0.65 -28.96 4.12
N ILE A 80 -0.37 -28.27 5.23
CA ILE A 80 -0.28 -26.81 5.26
C ILE A 80 0.82 -26.32 4.31
N GLU A 81 2.00 -26.96 4.29
CA GLU A 81 3.06 -26.59 3.35
C GLU A 81 2.65 -26.76 1.88
N ILE A 82 1.99 -27.87 1.56
CA ILE A 82 1.50 -28.13 0.21
C ILE A 82 0.46 -27.07 -0.19
N ALA A 83 -0.45 -26.74 0.73
CA ALA A 83 -1.46 -25.71 0.52
C ALA A 83 -0.81 -24.33 0.30
N LEU A 84 0.10 -23.90 1.17
CA LEU A 84 0.77 -22.60 1.04
C LEU A 84 1.55 -22.45 -0.27
N LYS A 85 2.11 -23.56 -0.81
CA LYS A 85 2.85 -23.55 -2.09
C LYS A 85 1.93 -23.58 -3.32
N ASN A 86 0.80 -24.27 -3.24
CA ASN A 86 0.00 -24.61 -4.42
C ASN A 86 -1.39 -23.96 -4.45
N ASN A 87 -1.82 -23.30 -3.38
CA ASN A 87 -3.14 -22.68 -3.31
C ASN A 87 -3.24 -21.50 -4.30
N ARG A 88 -4.17 -21.63 -5.25
CA ARG A 88 -4.41 -20.63 -6.30
C ARG A 88 -5.01 -19.35 -5.76
N ASP A 89 -5.80 -19.41 -4.70
CA ASP A 89 -6.41 -18.24 -4.07
C ASP A 89 -5.36 -17.38 -3.36
N LEU A 90 -4.39 -18.01 -2.69
CA LEU A 90 -3.23 -17.31 -2.14
C LEU A 90 -2.38 -16.68 -3.25
N ARG A 91 -2.21 -17.36 -4.39
CA ARG A 91 -1.51 -16.80 -5.56
C ARG A 91 -2.24 -15.58 -6.13
N VAL A 92 -3.56 -15.64 -6.26
CA VAL A 92 -4.39 -14.48 -6.67
C VAL A 92 -4.23 -13.33 -5.68
N SER A 93 -4.25 -13.61 -4.37
CA SER A 93 -4.04 -12.60 -3.33
C SER A 93 -2.67 -11.90 -3.45
N VAL A 94 -1.60 -12.64 -3.75
CA VAL A 94 -0.27 -12.06 -3.99
C VAL A 94 -0.28 -11.20 -5.25
N LEU A 95 -0.88 -11.67 -6.35
CA LEU A 95 -0.99 -10.89 -7.58
C LEU A 95 -1.82 -9.61 -7.40
N ASN A 96 -2.84 -9.62 -6.54
CA ASN A 96 -3.60 -8.42 -6.20
C ASN A 96 -2.73 -7.37 -5.48
N ILE A 97 -1.81 -7.80 -4.63
CA ILE A 97 -0.84 -6.89 -3.99
C ILE A 97 0.12 -6.30 -5.03
N GLU A 98 0.58 -7.12 -5.98
CA GLU A 98 1.44 -6.65 -7.08
C GLU A 98 0.70 -5.66 -7.99
N ALA A 99 -0.56 -5.95 -8.33
CA ALA A 99 -1.41 -5.05 -9.11
C ALA A 99 -1.63 -3.70 -8.39
N ALA A 100 -1.94 -3.73 -7.09
CA ALA A 100 -2.06 -2.52 -6.28
C ALA A 100 -0.75 -1.71 -6.24
N ARG A 101 0.39 -2.39 -6.16
CA ARG A 101 1.72 -1.76 -6.22
C ARG A 101 1.97 -1.11 -7.59
N ALA A 102 1.66 -1.79 -8.68
CA ALA A 102 1.80 -1.26 -10.03
C ALA A 102 0.90 -0.02 -10.23
N GLN A 103 -0.35 -0.10 -9.77
CA GLN A 103 -1.27 1.04 -9.82
C GLN A 103 -0.72 2.25 -9.04
N TYR A 104 -0.17 2.02 -7.85
CA TYR A 104 0.50 3.08 -7.09
C TYR A 104 1.68 3.69 -7.86
N GLN A 105 2.49 2.87 -8.54
CA GLN A 105 3.61 3.36 -9.34
C GLN A 105 3.15 4.23 -10.52
N ILE A 106 2.06 3.85 -11.20
CA ILE A 106 1.45 4.66 -12.28
C ILE A 106 0.98 6.01 -11.73
N THR A 107 0.24 6.02 -10.61
CA THR A 107 -0.20 7.28 -9.99
C THR A 107 0.99 8.14 -9.55
N ARG A 108 2.03 7.52 -8.99
CA ARG A 108 3.26 8.22 -8.61
C ARG A 108 4.02 8.77 -9.82
N ALA A 109 3.98 8.09 -10.97
CA ALA A 109 4.62 8.55 -12.19
C ALA A 109 4.04 9.89 -12.67
N GLY A 110 2.75 10.16 -12.40
CA GLY A 110 2.10 11.44 -12.68
C GLY A 110 2.66 12.64 -11.90
N LEU A 111 3.53 12.43 -10.90
CA LEU A 111 4.26 13.51 -10.22
C LEU A 111 5.48 13.99 -11.01
N PHE A 112 5.87 13.29 -12.09
CA PHE A 112 7.01 13.62 -12.93
C PHE A 112 6.53 14.15 -14.30
N PRO A 113 7.34 15.00 -14.98
CA PRO A 113 7.03 15.42 -16.33
C PRO A 113 7.07 14.23 -17.31
N THR A 114 6.13 14.18 -18.26
CA THR A 114 6.16 13.22 -19.38
C THR A 114 7.03 13.77 -20.51
N LEU A 115 7.77 12.88 -21.18
CA LEU A 115 8.57 13.23 -22.35
C LEU A 115 8.03 12.44 -23.54
N ASP A 116 7.34 13.14 -24.44
CA ASP A 116 6.72 12.57 -25.63
C ASP A 116 7.08 13.41 -26.87
N GLY A 117 7.03 12.79 -28.05
CA GLY A 117 7.28 13.47 -29.33
C GLY A 117 6.14 13.20 -30.31
N THR A 118 5.56 14.26 -30.88
CA THR A 118 4.50 14.15 -31.89
C THR A 118 4.86 14.96 -33.13
N GLY A 119 4.54 14.42 -34.31
CA GLY A 119 4.71 15.10 -35.60
C GLY A 119 3.36 15.18 -36.31
N THR A 120 2.92 16.38 -36.66
CA THR A 120 1.65 16.61 -37.35
C THR A 120 1.86 17.40 -38.63
N GLY A 121 1.07 17.10 -39.66
CA GLY A 121 1.07 17.81 -40.92
C GLY A 121 -0.37 17.99 -41.39
N ASN A 122 -0.79 19.25 -41.60
CA ASN A 122 -2.12 19.56 -42.12
C ASN A 122 -1.97 20.33 -43.44
N ARG A 123 -2.64 19.85 -44.49
CA ARG A 123 -2.74 20.55 -45.77
C ARG A 123 -4.20 20.69 -46.15
N GLN A 124 -4.74 21.89 -45.98
CA GLN A 124 -6.09 22.25 -46.40
C GLN A 124 -6.04 23.25 -47.55
N ARG A 125 -6.94 23.08 -48.52
CA ARG A 125 -7.22 24.07 -49.57
C ARG A 125 -8.61 24.63 -49.33
N LEU A 126 -8.69 25.89 -48.95
CA LEU A 126 -9.96 26.60 -48.79
C LEU A 126 -10.42 27.17 -50.15
N PRO A 127 -11.70 27.09 -50.52
CA PRO A 127 -12.25 27.75 -51.70
C PRO A 127 -12.20 29.29 -51.56
N ASN A 128 -12.07 30.01 -52.67
CA ASN A 128 -11.83 31.46 -52.68
C ASN A 128 -13.10 32.33 -52.62
N SER A 129 -14.26 31.81 -52.20
CA SER A 129 -15.51 32.60 -52.13
C SER A 129 -16.54 31.99 -51.19
N LEU A 130 -17.01 32.82 -50.24
CA LEU A 130 -18.36 32.79 -49.66
C LEU A 130 -19.25 33.73 -50.49
#